data_AF-A0AAP8T2U0-F1
#
_entry.id   AF-A0AAP8T2U0-F1
#
_cell.length_a   1.000
_cell.length_b   1.000
_cell.length_c   1.000
_cell.angle_alpha   90.00
_cell.angle_beta   90.00
_cell.angle_gamma   90.00
#
_symmetry.space_group_name_H-M   'P 1'
#
loop_
_entity.id
_entity.type
_entity.pdbx_description
1 polymer ?
#
loop_
_entity_poly.entity_id
_entity_poly.type
_entity_poly.pdbx_seq_one_letter_code
_entity_poly.pdbx_strand_id
1 'polypeptide(L)'
;LGVSLNKARQQVLQLLGSNESSSNHQNGSANQANTPTLDSLARDLTVSAREGRLDPVIGRSKEIQRVIEVLSRRTKNNPVLIGEPGVGKTAIAEGLAQQIVNNEVPEILRDKRVMTLDMGTVVAGTKYRGEFEDRLKKVMDEIRQAGNIILFIDELHTLIGAGG
;
A
#
# COMPACT_ATOMS: atom_id res chain seq x y z
N LEU A 1 -50.19 0.44 23.63
CA LEU A 1 -49.08 0.22 22.66
C LEU A 1 -47.92 1.14 23.04
N GLY A 2 -47.10 0.72 24.00
CA GLY A 2 -46.07 1.56 24.66
C GLY A 2 -44.71 1.48 23.98
N VAL A 3 -44.60 1.98 22.75
CA VAL A 3 -43.32 2.09 22.05
C VAL A 3 -42.89 3.55 22.06
N SER A 4 -41.72 3.84 22.61
CA SER A 4 -41.13 5.18 22.60
C SER A 4 -40.64 5.53 21.19
N LEU A 5 -40.90 6.76 20.75
CA LEU A 5 -40.52 7.27 19.41
C LEU A 5 -39.03 7.11 19.11
N ASN A 6 -38.19 7.21 20.14
CA ASN A 6 -36.74 6.99 20.01
C ASN A 6 -36.40 5.55 19.64
N LYS A 7 -37.12 4.56 20.20
CA LYS A 7 -36.91 3.15 19.92
C LYS A 7 -37.36 2.79 18.50
N ALA A 8 -38.49 3.35 18.06
CA ALA A 8 -38.95 3.21 16.68
C ALA A 8 -37.98 3.84 15.67
N ARG A 9 -37.45 5.05 15.97
CA ARG A 9 -36.48 5.74 15.12
C ARG A 9 -35.14 5.00 15.05
N GLN A 10 -34.65 4.45 16.16
CA GLN A 10 -33.44 3.62 16.17
C GLN A 10 -33.61 2.36 15.32
N GLN A 11 -34.78 1.73 15.38
CA GLN A 11 -35.04 0.49 14.67
C GLN A 11 -35.17 0.73 13.16
N VAL A 12 -35.77 1.86 12.76
CA VAL A 12 -35.81 2.28 11.35
C VAL A 12 -34.42 2.67 10.84
N LEU A 13 -33.60 3.36 11.65
CA LEU A 13 -32.20 3.67 11.31
C LEU A 13 -31.33 2.42 11.19
N GLN A 14 -31.59 1.38 11.98
CA GLN A 14 -30.91 0.09 11.86
C GLN A 14 -31.29 -0.67 10.59
N LEU A 15 -32.53 -0.49 10.12
CA LEU A 15 -33.02 -1.14 8.90
C LEU A 15 -32.65 -0.37 7.62
N LEU A 16 -32.46 0.95 7.70
CA LEU A 16 -32.05 1.81 6.58
C LEU A 16 -30.54 2.05 6.52
N GLY A 17 -29.85 1.92 7.65
CA GLY A 17 -28.41 2.04 7.78
C GLY A 17 -27.72 0.80 7.23
N SER A 18 -27.37 0.87 5.94
CA SER A 18 -26.37 0.04 5.26
C SER A 18 -26.70 -1.43 5.06
N ASN A 19 -27.35 -1.65 3.92
CA ASN A 19 -27.13 -2.78 3.01
C ASN A 19 -25.75 -2.63 2.31
N GLU A 20 -24.68 -2.36 3.06
CA GLU A 20 -23.33 -2.71 2.61
C GLU A 20 -23.06 -4.11 3.12
N SER A 21 -22.90 -5.02 2.17
CA SER A 21 -22.50 -6.40 2.39
C SER A 21 -21.25 -6.46 3.25
N SER A 22 -21.45 -6.50 4.57
CA SER A 22 -20.48 -6.97 5.54
C SER A 22 -20.35 -8.46 5.31
N SER A 23 -19.63 -8.80 4.23
CA SER A 23 -19.11 -10.12 4.01
C SER A 23 -18.19 -10.42 5.19
N ASN A 24 -18.71 -11.26 6.07
CA ASN A 24 -18.00 -11.83 7.20
C ASN A 24 -16.85 -12.69 6.65
N HIS A 25 -15.73 -12.07 6.30
CA HIS A 25 -14.48 -12.75 6.00
C HIS A 25 -13.76 -13.07 7.31
N GLN A 26 -14.30 -14.06 8.02
CA GLN A 26 -13.45 -14.90 8.87
C GLN A 26 -12.74 -15.91 7.99
N ASN A 27 -11.44 -16.08 8.26
CA ASN A 27 -10.47 -17.01 7.67
C ASN A 27 -9.74 -16.59 6.40
N GLY A 28 -8.67 -15.86 6.67
CA GLY A 28 -7.47 -15.78 5.85
C GLY A 28 -6.42 -14.94 6.57
N SER A 29 -6.06 -15.30 7.81
CA SER A 29 -4.88 -14.74 8.50
C SER A 29 -3.62 -15.22 7.77
N ALA A 30 -3.45 -14.77 6.53
CA ALA A 30 -2.23 -14.90 5.77
C ALA A 30 -1.26 -13.88 6.38
N ASN A 31 -0.40 -14.35 7.28
CA ASN A 31 0.81 -13.67 7.75
C ASN A 31 0.74 -12.15 7.62
N GLN A 32 -0.08 -11.50 8.46
CA GLN A 32 0.03 -10.07 8.63
C GLN A 32 1.41 -9.87 9.27
N ALA A 33 2.41 -9.66 8.41
CA ALA A 33 3.75 -9.31 8.86
C ALA A 33 3.58 -8.15 9.81
N ASN A 34 4.20 -8.22 10.99
CA ASN A 34 4.05 -7.22 12.04
C ASN A 34 4.68 -5.89 11.56
N THR A 35 3.91 -5.10 10.81
CA THR A 35 4.35 -3.82 10.22
C THR A 35 3.47 -2.65 10.68
N PRO A 36 3.23 -2.47 12.00
CA PRO A 36 2.25 -1.51 12.49
C PRO A 36 2.59 -0.07 12.13
N THR A 37 3.88 0.31 12.13
CA THR A 37 4.30 1.66 11.77
C THR A 37 4.10 1.88 10.27
N LEU A 38 4.56 0.94 9.44
CA LEU A 38 4.39 1.03 7.99
C LEU A 38 2.90 1.04 7.60
N ASP A 39 2.07 0.18 8.20
CA ASP A 39 0.63 0.12 7.90
C ASP A 39 -0.09 1.44 8.25
N SER A 40 0.45 2.22 9.20
CA SER A 40 -0.08 3.56 9.54
C SER A 40 0.40 4.68 8.62
N LEU A 41 1.53 4.50 7.93
CA LEU A 41 2.20 5.53 7.13
C LEU A 41 2.17 5.24 5.62
N ALA A 42 1.70 4.05 5.22
CA ALA A 42 1.71 3.60 3.85
C ALA A 42 0.34 3.05 3.42
N ARG A 43 0.10 3.12 2.11
CA ARG A 43 -1.06 2.52 1.46
C ARG A 43 -0.68 1.16 0.88
N ASP A 44 -1.45 0.13 1.18
CA ASP A 44 -1.26 -1.20 0.60
C ASP A 44 -1.94 -1.30 -0.79
N LEU A 45 -1.13 -1.24 -1.84
CA LEU A 45 -1.61 -1.37 -3.22
C LEU A 45 -2.04 -2.80 -3.54
N THR A 46 -1.41 -3.80 -2.93
CA THR A 46 -1.79 -5.21 -3.08
C THR A 46 -3.19 -5.50 -2.54
N VAL A 47 -3.56 -4.92 -1.39
CA VAL A 47 -4.93 -4.98 -0.87
C VAL A 47 -5.89 -4.26 -1.81
N SER A 48 -5.55 -3.03 -2.22
CA SER A 48 -6.36 -2.25 -3.16
C SER A 48 -6.60 -3.01 -4.48
N ALA A 49 -5.60 -3.73 -4.98
CA ALA A 49 -5.69 -4.56 -6.18
C ALA A 49 -6.62 -5.76 -5.99
N ARG A 50 -6.51 -6.48 -4.86
CA ARG A 50 -7.40 -7.62 -4.53
C ARG A 50 -8.86 -7.20 -4.41
N GLU A 51 -9.10 -6.01 -3.90
CA GLU A 51 -10.44 -5.43 -3.75
C GLU A 51 -10.99 -4.83 -5.06
N GLY A 52 -10.20 -4.80 -6.14
CA GLY A 52 -10.61 -4.20 -7.42
C GLY A 52 -10.75 -2.67 -7.38
N ARG A 53 -10.10 -2.01 -6.42
CA ARG A 53 -10.14 -0.54 -6.24
C ARG A 53 -9.08 0.20 -7.05
N LEU A 54 -8.18 -0.50 -7.72
CA LEU A 54 -7.18 0.09 -8.60
C LEU A 54 -7.72 0.17 -10.03
N ASP A 55 -7.47 1.29 -10.68
CA ASP A 55 -7.78 1.47 -12.10
C ASP A 55 -6.94 0.52 -12.98
N PRO A 56 -7.47 0.03 -14.10
CA PRO A 56 -6.71 -0.80 -15.01
C PRO A 56 -5.55 -0.01 -15.63
N VAL A 57 -4.34 -0.57 -15.57
CA VAL A 57 -3.15 0.09 -16.10
C VAL A 57 -3.00 -0.18 -17.59
N ILE A 58 -3.14 0.87 -18.41
CA ILE A 58 -3.11 0.77 -19.87
C ILE A 58 -1.74 1.23 -20.41
N GLY A 59 -1.15 0.45 -21.32
CA GLY A 59 0.01 0.87 -22.10
C GLY A 59 1.34 0.91 -21.35
N ARG A 60 1.46 0.25 -20.18
CA ARG A 60 2.69 0.19 -19.36
C ARG A 60 3.28 -1.21 -19.17
N SER A 61 2.88 -2.15 -20.03
CA SER A 61 3.28 -3.55 -19.90
C SER A 61 4.80 -3.75 -19.97
N LYS A 62 5.50 -2.99 -20.83
CA LYS A 62 6.96 -3.08 -20.98
C LYS A 62 7.69 -2.56 -19.74
N GLU A 63 7.22 -1.47 -19.16
CA GLU A 63 7.80 -0.85 -17.97
C GLU A 63 7.58 -1.74 -16.74
N ILE A 64 6.37 -2.28 -16.56
CA ILE A 64 6.06 -3.21 -15.46
C ILE A 64 6.92 -4.48 -15.58
N GLN A 65 7.02 -5.06 -16.79
CA GLN A 65 7.89 -6.20 -17.05
C GLN A 65 9.35 -5.91 -16.66
N ARG A 66 9.85 -4.71 -17.02
CA ARG A 66 11.21 -4.31 -16.68
C ARG A 66 11.42 -4.15 -15.17
N VAL A 67 10.42 -3.65 -14.45
CA VAL A 67 10.43 -3.55 -12.99
C VAL A 67 10.53 -4.94 -12.35
N ILE A 68 9.74 -5.91 -12.83
CA ILE A 68 9.77 -7.30 -12.37
C ILE A 68 11.15 -7.94 -12.58
N GLU A 69 11.75 -7.75 -13.75
CA GLU A 69 13.10 -8.24 -14.05
C GLU A 69 14.15 -7.69 -13.09
N VAL A 70 14.06 -6.40 -12.73
CA VAL A 70 15.00 -5.78 -11.79
C VAL A 70 14.76 -6.29 -10.37
N LEU A 71 13.52 -6.32 -9.91
CA LEU A 71 13.15 -6.80 -8.56
C LEU A 71 13.53 -8.28 -8.34
N SER A 72 13.52 -9.09 -9.40
CA SER A 72 13.86 -10.52 -9.35
C SER A 72 15.36 -10.80 -9.26
N ARG A 73 16.23 -9.77 -9.32
CA ARG A 73 17.68 -9.94 -9.22
C ARG A 73 18.10 -10.26 -7.78
N ARG A 74 19.21 -10.98 -7.63
CA ARG A 74 19.84 -11.23 -6.32
C ARG A 74 20.51 -9.98 -5.74
N THR A 75 21.03 -9.11 -6.60
CA THR A 75 21.75 -7.89 -6.22
C THR A 75 21.29 -6.72 -7.08
N LYS A 76 21.35 -5.50 -6.54
CA LYS A 76 20.88 -4.27 -7.20
C LYS A 76 19.44 -4.42 -7.71
N ASN A 77 18.57 -4.94 -6.86
CA ASN A 77 17.18 -5.25 -7.16
C ASN A 77 16.23 -4.07 -6.90
N ASN A 78 16.75 -2.85 -6.74
CA ASN A 78 15.95 -1.64 -6.53
C ASN A 78 15.76 -0.93 -7.88
N PRO A 79 14.59 -1.03 -8.54
CA PRO A 79 14.31 -0.30 -9.77
C PRO A 79 14.14 1.18 -9.48
N VAL A 80 14.54 2.02 -10.44
CA VAL A 80 14.32 3.47 -10.42
C VAL A 80 13.57 3.87 -11.68
N LEU A 81 12.39 4.45 -11.50
CA LEU A 81 11.56 4.96 -12.60
C LEU A 81 11.94 6.41 -12.90
N ILE A 82 12.36 6.67 -14.14
CA ILE A 82 12.77 8.00 -14.59
C ILE A 82 11.78 8.48 -15.64
N GLY A 83 11.41 9.76 -15.57
CA GLY A 83 10.48 10.41 -16.50
C GLY A 83 10.02 11.76 -15.97
N GLU A 84 9.35 12.52 -16.81
CA GLU A 84 8.78 13.83 -16.43
C GLU A 84 7.73 13.69 -15.30
N PRO A 85 7.48 14.74 -14.51
CA PRO A 85 6.35 14.76 -13.58
C PRO A 85 5.02 14.52 -14.30
N GLY A 86 4.08 13.83 -13.66
CA GLY A 86 2.74 13.61 -14.23
C GLY A 86 2.63 12.51 -15.29
N VAL A 87 3.73 11.88 -15.73
CA VAL A 87 3.69 10.76 -16.68
C VAL A 87 3.11 9.46 -16.08
N GLY A 88 2.60 9.47 -14.86
CA GLY A 88 1.98 8.29 -14.22
C GLY A 88 3.00 7.20 -13.84
N LYS A 89 4.11 7.57 -13.19
CA LYS A 89 5.07 6.59 -12.62
C LYS A 89 4.40 5.71 -11.57
N THR A 90 3.47 6.28 -10.80
CA THR A 90 2.64 5.59 -9.80
C THR A 90 1.81 4.46 -10.41
N ALA A 91 1.29 4.64 -11.63
CA ALA A 91 0.52 3.60 -12.33
C ALA A 91 1.34 2.32 -12.59
N ILE A 92 2.67 2.42 -12.70
CA ILE A 92 3.54 1.24 -12.84
C ILE A 92 3.55 0.43 -11.53
N ALA A 93 3.53 1.09 -10.36
CA ALA A 93 3.48 0.42 -9.07
C ALA A 93 2.11 -0.24 -8.84
N GLU A 94 1.02 0.40 -9.26
CA GLU A 94 -0.33 -0.17 -9.23
C GLU A 94 -0.43 -1.40 -10.15
N GLY A 95 0.12 -1.31 -11.36
CA GLY A 95 0.17 -2.43 -12.30
C GLY A 95 1.02 -3.61 -11.80
N LEU A 96 2.12 -3.32 -11.10
CA LEU A 96 2.90 -4.35 -10.40
C LEU A 96 2.06 -5.06 -9.32
N ALA A 97 1.30 -4.31 -8.53
CA ALA A 97 0.42 -4.90 -7.52
C ALA A 97 -0.65 -5.80 -8.14
N GLN A 98 -1.27 -5.37 -9.26
CA GLN A 98 -2.22 -6.18 -10.03
C GLN A 98 -1.57 -7.48 -10.51
N GLN A 99 -0.37 -7.43 -11.10
CA GLN A 99 0.31 -8.63 -11.59
C GLN A 99 0.69 -9.61 -10.47
N ILE A 100 1.10 -9.09 -9.29
CA ILE A 100 1.38 -9.94 -8.12
C ILE A 100 0.10 -10.65 -7.66
N VAL A 101 -1.02 -9.94 -7.57
CA VAL A 101 -2.32 -10.51 -7.16
C VAL A 101 -2.81 -11.56 -8.17
N ASN A 102 -2.62 -11.32 -9.46
CA ASN A 102 -3.00 -12.24 -10.52
C ASN A 102 -2.02 -13.41 -10.70
N ASN A 103 -0.95 -13.49 -9.89
CA ASN A 103 0.12 -14.48 -10.00
C ASN A 103 0.87 -14.47 -11.35
N GLU A 104 0.89 -13.33 -12.03
CA GLU A 104 1.59 -13.11 -13.31
C GLU A 104 3.07 -12.72 -13.11
N VAL A 105 3.62 -12.96 -11.93
CA VAL A 105 5.01 -12.67 -11.55
C VAL A 105 5.81 -13.95 -11.27
N PRO A 106 7.15 -13.89 -11.38
CA PRO A 106 8.02 -14.98 -10.94
C PRO A 106 7.78 -15.36 -9.48
N GLU A 107 8.05 -16.62 -9.13
CA GLU A 107 7.84 -17.17 -7.78
C GLU A 107 8.49 -16.31 -6.68
N ILE A 108 9.67 -15.74 -6.95
CA ILE A 108 10.41 -14.87 -6.03
C ILE A 108 9.59 -13.65 -5.59
N LEU A 109 8.67 -13.17 -6.42
CA LEU A 109 7.84 -11.98 -6.15
C LEU A 109 6.42 -12.32 -5.73
N ARG A 110 6.04 -13.61 -5.73
CA ARG A 110 4.72 -14.03 -5.23
C ARG A 110 4.60 -13.73 -3.75
N ASP A 111 3.36 -13.50 -3.32
CA ASP A 111 2.98 -13.19 -1.94
C ASP A 111 3.64 -11.93 -1.33
N LYS A 112 4.35 -11.14 -2.15
CA LYS A 112 4.88 -9.85 -1.71
C LYS A 112 3.77 -8.80 -1.68
N ARG A 113 3.87 -7.89 -0.71
CA ARG A 113 2.99 -6.73 -0.56
C ARG A 113 3.64 -5.53 -1.24
N VAL A 114 2.90 -4.83 -2.11
CA VAL A 114 3.34 -3.55 -2.68
C VAL A 114 2.75 -2.43 -1.82
N MET A 115 3.63 -1.65 -1.19
CA MET A 115 3.24 -0.60 -0.25
C MET A 115 3.78 0.74 -0.69
N THR A 116 2.92 1.75 -0.78
CA THR A 116 3.29 3.12 -1.13
C THR A 116 3.46 3.93 0.14
N LEU A 117 4.67 4.44 0.39
CA LEU A 117 4.91 5.32 1.52
C LEU A 117 4.39 6.73 1.23
N ASP A 118 3.54 7.26 2.11
CA ASP A 118 3.10 8.65 2.01
C ASP A 118 4.05 9.56 2.82
N MET A 119 4.88 10.30 2.10
CA MET A 119 5.82 11.25 2.71
C MET A 119 5.11 12.34 3.52
N GLY A 120 3.88 12.74 3.14
CA GLY A 120 3.09 13.72 3.88
C GLY A 120 2.77 13.21 5.28
N THR A 121 2.32 11.96 5.39
CA THR A 121 2.01 11.32 6.67
C THR A 121 3.26 11.06 7.52
N VAL A 122 4.40 10.71 6.91
CA VAL A 122 5.66 10.53 7.64
C VAL A 122 6.11 11.84 8.32
N VAL A 123 6.01 12.96 7.61
CA VAL A 123 6.39 14.30 8.11
C VAL A 123 5.32 14.87 9.06
N ALA A 124 4.04 14.54 8.85
CA ALA A 124 2.95 15.03 9.67
C ALA A 124 3.15 14.68 11.16
N GLY A 125 3.02 15.70 12.01
CA GLY A 125 3.17 15.55 13.46
C GLY A 125 4.61 15.30 13.92
N THR A 126 5.62 15.48 13.07
CA THR A 126 7.02 15.65 13.50
C THR A 126 7.33 17.14 13.64
N LYS A 127 7.90 17.55 14.77
CA LYS A 127 8.33 18.95 14.99
C LYS A 127 9.80 19.15 14.65
N TYR A 128 10.56 18.08 14.71
CA TYR A 128 12.01 18.07 14.53
C TYR A 128 12.40 17.01 13.52
N ARG A 129 13.44 17.30 12.73
CA ARG A 129 13.99 16.38 11.74
C ARG A 129 14.42 15.03 12.33
N GLY A 130 14.93 15.00 13.56
CA GLY A 130 15.30 13.75 14.24
C GLY A 130 14.12 12.80 14.43
N GLU A 131 12.91 13.32 14.71
CA GLU A 131 11.70 12.50 14.84
C GLU A 131 11.28 11.87 13.51
N PHE A 132 11.46 12.60 12.41
CA PHE A 132 11.24 12.10 11.06
C PHE A 132 12.22 10.98 10.72
N GLU A 133 13.51 11.16 11.00
CA GLU A 133 14.54 10.15 10.78
C GLU A 133 14.28 8.88 11.62
N ASP A 134 13.89 9.04 12.88
CA ASP A 134 13.53 7.92 13.76
C ASP A 134 12.31 7.15 13.27
N ARG A 135 11.31 7.83 12.71
CA ARG A 135 10.13 7.17 12.10
C ARG A 135 10.53 6.38 10.86
N LEU A 136 11.31 6.97 9.96
CA LEU A 136 11.81 6.26 8.77
C LEU A 136 12.62 5.03 9.17
N LYS A 137 13.46 5.14 10.20
CA LYS A 137 14.23 4.01 10.71
C LYS A 137 13.32 2.87 11.18
N LYS A 138 12.27 3.16 11.95
CA LYS A 138 11.28 2.16 12.38
C LYS A 138 10.59 1.48 11.20
N VAL A 139 10.15 2.25 10.20
CA VAL A 139 9.56 1.71 8.97
C VAL A 139 10.52 0.76 8.26
N MET A 140 11.79 1.16 8.10
CA MET A 140 12.80 0.33 7.46
C MET A 140 13.09 -0.96 8.24
N ASP A 141 13.06 -0.91 9.57
CA ASP A 141 13.26 -2.09 10.41
C ASP A 141 12.09 -3.07 10.29
N GLU A 142 10.85 -2.58 10.27
CA GLU A 142 9.66 -3.41 10.03
C GLU A 142 9.69 -4.08 8.65
N ILE A 143 10.08 -3.34 7.60
CA ILE A 143 10.22 -3.87 6.24
C ILE A 143 11.23 -5.03 6.18
N ARG A 144 12.39 -4.85 6.84
CA ARG A 144 13.44 -5.89 6.89
C ARG A 144 12.96 -7.14 7.64
N GLN A 145 12.23 -6.96 8.74
CA GLN A 145 11.71 -8.07 9.54
C GLN A 145 10.61 -8.85 8.79
N ALA A 146 9.76 -8.15 8.05
CA ALA A 146 8.69 -8.75 7.26
C ALA A 146 9.21 -9.59 6.07
N GLY A 147 10.23 -9.09 5.34
CA GLY A 147 10.86 -9.80 4.22
C GLY A 147 10.01 -9.97 2.95
N ASN A 148 8.71 -9.67 3.02
CA ASN A 148 7.75 -9.80 1.92
C ASN A 148 7.18 -8.46 1.44
N ILE A 149 7.88 -7.35 1.65
CA ILE A 149 7.42 -6.01 1.24
C ILE A 149 8.25 -5.49 0.06
N ILE A 150 7.56 -4.93 -0.93
CA ILE A 150 8.09 -4.05 -1.97
C ILE A 150 7.62 -2.64 -1.64
N LEU A 151 8.55 -1.77 -1.27
CA LEU A 151 8.26 -0.39 -0.94
C LEU A 151 8.33 0.47 -2.20
N PHE A 152 7.24 1.17 -2.50
CA PHE A 152 7.20 2.24 -3.49
C PHE A 152 7.33 3.58 -2.79
N ILE A 153 8.34 4.35 -3.21
CA ILE A 153 8.58 5.71 -2.76
C ILE A 153 8.39 6.61 -3.97
N ASP A 154 7.35 7.44 -3.93
CA ASP A 154 7.23 8.50 -4.92
C ASP A 154 8.19 9.63 -4.56
N GLU A 155 8.68 10.34 -5.59
CA GLU A 155 9.56 11.49 -5.43
C GLU A 155 10.76 11.24 -4.50
N LEU A 156 11.56 10.20 -4.79
CA LEU A 156 12.73 9.81 -3.97
C LEU A 156 13.66 10.98 -3.61
N HIS A 157 13.75 12.01 -4.45
CA HIS A 157 14.54 13.21 -4.17
C HIS A 157 14.12 13.95 -2.89
N THR A 158 12.86 13.83 -2.46
CA THR A 158 12.35 14.39 -1.19
C THR A 158 13.04 13.78 0.03
N LEU A 159 13.39 12.49 -0.03
CA LEU A 159 14.15 11.80 1.03
C LEU A 159 15.62 12.22 1.04
N ILE A 160 16.20 12.49 -0.13
CA ILE A 160 17.60 12.91 -0.25
C ILE A 160 17.77 14.36 0.24
N GLY A 161 16.81 15.23 -0.04
CA GLY A 161 16.84 16.64 0.38
C GLY A 161 16.56 16.87 1.86
N ALA A 162 15.83 15.97 2.52
CA ALA A 162 15.59 16.04 3.97
C ALA A 162 16.85 15.77 4.82
N GLY A 163 17.95 15.33 4.18
CA GLY A 163 19.23 14.96 4.78
C GLY A 163 20.29 16.07 4.86
N GLY A 164 20.04 17.27 4.32
CA GLY A 164 20.99 18.39 4.25
C GLY A 164 20.80 19.46 5.32
#